data_AF-A0A2P7Q1H4-F1
#
_entry.id   AF-A0A2P7Q1H4-F1
#
_cell.length_a   1.000
_cell.length_b   1.000
_cell.length_c   1.000
_cell.angle_alpha   90.00
_cell.angle_beta   90.00
_cell.angle_gamma   90.00
#
_symmetry.space_group_name_H-M   'P 1'
#
loop_
_entity.id
_entity.type
_entity.pdbx_description
1 polymer ?
#
loop_
_entity_poly.entity_id
_entity_poly.type
_entity_poly.pdbx_seq_one_letter_code
_entity_poly.pdbx_strand_id
1 'polypeptide(L)'
;MKNKLLALILITSTLLAGCKEKVYEDQRMGDSRKRAMKIEYNIYTANIIDSGYNWYSNFVNEFLESIKDSDYKVDPSFVESQIKKLEIKKKEVSDINTVYVKNAIENISEDISKGEKNDNKFKKKIKLSKENINKNKETMKNMLTSIEDALKLGLDGSYSEEDLAKIKDLQINLIKTYDEKLRDNN
;
A
#
# COMPACT_ATOMS: atom_id res chain seq x y z
N MET A 1 5.65 -9.51 -32.68
CA MET A 1 6.12 -9.45 -31.28
C MET A 1 6.44 -8.01 -30.93
N LYS A 2 5.65 -7.37 -30.07
CA LYS A 2 5.86 -5.99 -29.61
C LYS A 2 5.71 -5.97 -28.09
N ASN A 3 6.79 -6.25 -27.38
CA ASN A 3 6.88 -5.96 -25.96
C ASN A 3 7.07 -4.45 -25.81
N LYS A 4 6.00 -3.74 -25.43
CA LYS A 4 6.09 -2.35 -25.00
C LYS A 4 6.33 -2.36 -23.49
N LEU A 5 7.58 -2.13 -23.12
CA LEU A 5 8.00 -1.75 -21.77
C LEU A 5 7.11 -0.60 -21.27
N LEU A 6 6.30 -0.85 -20.24
CA LEU A 6 5.67 0.21 -19.45
C LEU A 6 6.74 0.74 -18.49
N ALA A 7 7.35 1.87 -18.88
CA ALA A 7 8.35 2.55 -18.09
C ALA A 7 7.74 3.01 -16.76
N LEU A 8 8.24 2.41 -15.67
CA LEU A 8 8.02 2.84 -14.30
C LEU A 8 8.83 4.13 -14.11
N ILE A 9 8.19 5.30 -14.16
CA ILE A 9 8.87 6.57 -13.87
C ILE A 9 8.99 6.67 -12.35
N LEU A 10 10.08 6.10 -11.82
CA LEU A 10 10.64 6.51 -10.54
C LEU A 10 11.16 7.94 -10.71
N ILE A 11 10.57 8.91 -10.01
CA ILE A 11 11.06 10.28 -9.97
C ILE A 11 12.30 10.30 -9.08
N THR A 12 13.45 9.96 -9.64
CA THR A 12 14.76 10.19 -9.00
C THR A 12 15.10 11.67 -9.12
N SER A 13 15.05 12.35 -7.99
CA SER A 13 15.47 13.73 -7.81
C SER A 13 16.96 13.88 -8.09
N THR A 14 17.32 14.43 -9.24
CA THR A 14 18.61 15.12 -9.43
C THR A 14 18.42 16.32 -10.35
N LEU A 15 18.45 17.52 -9.77
CA LEU A 15 18.74 18.75 -10.51
C LEU A 15 19.57 19.63 -9.58
N LEU A 16 20.89 19.55 -9.75
CA LEU A 16 21.84 20.52 -9.22
C LEU A 16 22.27 21.48 -10.35
N ALA A 17 21.82 22.72 -10.17
CA ALA A 17 22.42 24.02 -10.49
C ALA A 17 22.75 24.44 -11.94
N GLY A 18 22.21 25.62 -12.29
CA GLY A 18 22.57 26.43 -13.45
C GLY A 18 21.84 27.79 -13.52
N CYS A 19 22.03 28.63 -12.50
CA CYS A 19 21.87 30.10 -12.43
C CYS A 19 20.68 30.83 -13.09
N LYS A 20 19.80 31.40 -12.24
CA LYS A 20 19.66 32.85 -12.03
C LYS A 20 18.78 33.09 -10.81
N GLU A 21 19.29 33.88 -9.86
CA GLU A 21 18.62 34.27 -8.62
C GLU A 21 17.24 34.87 -8.93
N LYS A 22 16.20 34.12 -8.58
CA LYS A 22 14.94 34.71 -8.11
C LYS A 22 14.99 34.59 -6.60
N VAL A 23 14.81 35.70 -5.91
CA VAL A 23 14.57 35.76 -4.47
C VAL A 23 13.59 34.64 -4.14
N TYR A 24 14.07 33.61 -3.44
CA TYR A 24 13.23 32.52 -2.98
C TYR A 24 12.32 33.11 -1.91
N GLU A 25 11.10 33.48 -2.30
CA GLU A 25 10.00 33.51 -1.35
C GLU A 25 10.05 32.20 -0.56
N ASP A 26 10.08 32.33 0.76
CA ASP A 26 10.21 31.22 1.69
C ASP A 26 9.12 30.17 1.40
N GLN A 27 9.47 29.12 0.65
CA GLN A 27 8.57 28.04 0.24
C GLN A 27 8.05 27.20 1.44
N ARG A 28 8.39 27.58 2.67
CA ARG A 28 7.90 26.94 3.89
C ARG A 28 6.39 27.16 4.11
N MET A 29 5.80 28.20 3.49
CA MET A 29 4.35 28.50 3.56
C MET A 29 3.54 27.99 2.36
N GLY A 30 3.74 26.75 1.93
CA GLY A 30 2.73 26.08 1.09
C GLY A 30 1.43 25.88 1.87
N ASP A 31 0.27 26.03 1.20
CA ASP A 31 -1.07 25.81 1.77
C ASP A 31 -1.10 24.50 2.58
N SER A 32 -1.27 24.62 3.91
CA SER A 32 -1.19 23.52 4.87
C SER A 32 -2.13 22.38 4.49
N ARG A 33 -3.25 22.72 3.86
CA ARG A 33 -4.24 21.78 3.35
C ARG A 33 -3.72 20.94 2.18
N LYS A 34 -3.03 21.54 1.21
CA LYS A 34 -2.41 20.81 0.08
C LYS A 34 -1.32 19.86 0.56
N ARG A 35 -0.54 20.27 1.57
CA ARG A 35 0.46 19.39 2.20
C ARG A 35 -0.20 18.18 2.87
N ALA A 36 -1.26 18.39 3.64
CA ALA A 36 -2.00 17.30 4.28
C ALA A 36 -2.60 16.32 3.26
N MET A 37 -3.18 16.82 2.16
CA MET A 37 -3.68 15.98 1.06
C MET A 37 -2.57 15.13 0.44
N LYS A 38 -1.38 15.70 0.20
CA LYS A 38 -0.23 14.97 -0.35
C LYS A 38 0.27 13.88 0.59
N ILE A 39 0.35 14.17 1.89
CA ILE A 39 0.72 13.17 2.92
C ILE A 39 -0.25 12.00 2.88
N GLU A 40 -1.55 12.28 2.86
CA GLU A 40 -2.58 11.25 2.83
C GLU A 40 -2.49 10.36 1.57
N TYR A 41 -2.28 10.99 0.41
CA TYR A 41 -2.07 10.27 -0.84
C TYR A 41 -0.82 9.37 -0.79
N ASN A 42 0.27 9.83 -0.19
CA ASN A 42 1.48 9.03 -0.02
C ASN A 42 1.23 7.83 0.91
N ILE A 43 0.50 8.02 2.01
CA ILE A 43 0.11 6.92 2.91
C ILE A 43 -0.72 5.88 2.15
N TYR A 44 -1.73 6.32 1.41
CA TYR A 44 -2.58 5.43 0.61
C TYR A 44 -1.79 4.63 -0.43
N THR A 45 -0.90 5.29 -1.19
CA THR A 45 -0.11 4.62 -2.23
C THR A 45 0.95 3.68 -1.65
N ALA A 46 1.62 4.06 -0.56
CA ALA A 46 2.53 3.18 0.16
C ALA A 46 1.82 1.92 0.65
N ASN A 47 0.63 2.07 1.25
CA ASN A 47 -0.16 0.93 1.69
C ASN A 47 -0.57 0.00 0.53
N ILE A 48 -0.91 0.54 -0.64
CA ILE A 48 -1.14 -0.29 -1.84
C ILE A 48 0.10 -1.10 -2.17
N ILE A 49 1.26 -0.44 -2.31
CA ILE A 49 2.51 -1.10 -2.70
C ILE A 49 2.89 -2.20 -1.69
N ASP A 50 2.78 -1.90 -0.40
CA ASP A 50 3.14 -2.83 0.67
C ASP A 50 2.14 -3.99 0.82
N SER A 51 0.89 -3.79 0.43
CA SER A 51 -0.18 -4.77 0.64
C SER A 51 0.03 -6.10 -0.07
N GLY A 52 0.87 -6.15 -1.11
CA GLY A 52 1.23 -7.38 -1.80
C GLY A 52 2.11 -8.29 -0.93
N TYR A 53 3.38 -8.42 -1.30
CA TYR A 53 4.28 -9.35 -0.61
C TYR A 53 4.74 -8.85 0.77
N ASN A 54 4.87 -7.52 0.96
CA ASN A 54 5.52 -6.98 2.15
C ASN A 54 4.72 -7.24 3.44
N TRP A 55 3.40 -7.07 3.43
CA TRP A 55 2.61 -7.38 4.63
C TRP A 55 2.66 -8.85 5.02
N TYR A 56 2.57 -9.77 4.04
CA TYR A 56 2.74 -11.19 4.32
C TYR A 56 4.12 -11.47 4.91
N SER A 57 5.17 -10.91 4.30
CA SER A 57 6.55 -11.10 4.76
C SER A 57 6.70 -10.65 6.22
N ASN A 58 6.30 -9.41 6.51
CA ASN A 58 6.53 -8.76 7.79
C ASN A 58 5.69 -9.33 8.93
N PHE A 59 4.44 -9.71 8.66
CA PHE A 59 3.53 -10.18 9.71
C PHE A 59 3.53 -11.69 9.89
N VAL A 60 3.76 -12.45 8.81
CA VAL A 60 3.63 -13.92 8.83
C VAL A 60 4.95 -14.62 8.57
N ASN A 61 5.62 -14.33 7.46
CA ASN A 61 6.81 -15.08 7.05
C ASN A 61 7.95 -14.98 8.06
N GLU A 62 8.30 -13.75 8.45
CA GLU A 62 9.35 -13.49 9.44
C GLU A 62 9.01 -14.10 10.81
N PHE A 63 7.73 -14.04 11.18
CA PHE A 63 7.26 -14.65 12.42
C PHE A 63 7.36 -16.18 12.39
N LEU A 64 6.90 -16.84 11.32
CA LEU A 64 6.97 -18.30 11.19
C LEU A 64 8.40 -18.80 11.09
N GLU A 65 9.28 -18.11 10.35
CA GLU A 65 10.70 -18.47 10.30
C GLU A 65 11.35 -18.37 11.68
N SER A 66 10.92 -17.44 12.54
CA SER A 66 11.46 -17.31 13.91
C SER A 66 11.13 -18.47 14.85
N ILE A 67 10.12 -19.28 14.52
CA ILE A 67 9.66 -20.43 15.34
C ILE A 67 9.84 -21.79 14.62
N LYS A 68 10.48 -21.79 13.46
CA LYS A 68 10.65 -22.98 12.63
C LYS A 68 11.50 -24.05 13.30
N ASP A 69 12.59 -23.65 13.95
CA ASP A 69 13.50 -24.57 14.66
C ASP A 69 12.88 -25.15 15.94
N SER A 70 11.76 -24.60 16.41
CA SER A 70 10.97 -25.14 17.53
C SER A 70 9.79 -26.00 17.07
N ASP A 71 9.88 -26.60 15.88
CA ASP A 71 8.81 -27.37 15.25
C ASP A 71 7.50 -26.56 15.15
N TYR A 72 7.61 -25.24 14.92
CA TYR A 72 6.50 -24.29 14.90
C TYR A 72 5.65 -24.24 16.18
N LYS A 73 6.18 -24.72 17.31
CA LYS A 73 5.60 -24.45 18.64
C LYS A 73 5.80 -22.98 18.98
N VAL A 74 4.77 -22.38 19.56
CA VAL A 74 4.75 -20.96 19.86
C VAL A 74 3.98 -20.67 21.14
N ASP A 75 4.40 -19.66 21.89
CA ASP A 75 3.60 -19.13 22.99
C ASP A 75 2.41 -18.34 22.42
N PRO A 76 1.15 -18.67 22.78
CA PRO A 76 -0.02 -17.92 22.33
C PRO A 76 0.06 -16.41 22.60
N SER A 77 0.72 -15.98 23.68
CA SER A 77 0.92 -14.56 23.97
C SER A 77 1.80 -13.85 22.92
N PHE A 78 2.73 -14.58 22.29
CA PHE A 78 3.55 -14.06 21.21
C PHE A 78 2.73 -13.91 19.92
N VAL A 79 1.83 -14.86 19.63
CA VAL A 79 0.85 -14.76 18.54
C VAL A 79 -0.04 -13.54 18.74
N GLU A 80 -0.61 -13.36 19.94
CA GLU A 80 -1.41 -12.18 20.28
C GLU A 80 -0.64 -10.87 20.09
N SER A 81 0.66 -10.85 20.44
CA SER A 81 1.50 -9.67 20.21
C SER A 81 1.67 -9.35 18.73
N GLN A 82 1.75 -10.35 17.84
CA GLN A 82 1.81 -10.10 16.39
C GLN A 82 0.46 -9.63 15.86
N ILE A 83 -0.65 -10.22 16.32
CA ILE A 83 -2.00 -9.79 15.98
C ILE A 83 -2.20 -8.31 16.34
N LYS A 84 -1.75 -7.86 17.52
CA LYS A 84 -1.82 -6.44 17.92
C LYS A 84 -1.08 -5.50 16.96
N LYS A 85 0.09 -5.90 16.44
CA LYS A 85 0.80 -5.10 15.42
C LYS A 85 0.00 -5.01 14.13
N LEU A 86 -0.63 -6.11 13.72
CA LEU A 86 -1.48 -6.16 12.55
C LEU A 86 -2.75 -5.31 12.72
N GLU A 87 -3.37 -5.33 13.91
CA GLU A 87 -4.53 -4.48 14.24
C GLU A 87 -4.21 -2.99 14.11
N ILE A 88 -3.01 -2.56 14.54
CA ILE A 88 -2.53 -1.19 14.33
C ILE A 88 -2.47 -0.87 12.83
N LYS A 89 -1.97 -1.80 12.00
CA LYS A 89 -1.91 -1.61 10.55
C LYS A 89 -3.31 -1.58 9.92
N LYS A 90 -4.24 -2.43 10.36
CA LYS A 90 -5.65 -2.40 9.95
C LYS A 90 -6.30 -1.06 10.28
N LYS A 91 -5.98 -0.49 11.44
CA LYS A 91 -6.44 0.83 11.84
C LYS A 91 -5.85 1.91 10.95
N GLU A 92 -4.55 1.90 10.67
CA GLU A 92 -3.89 2.84 9.74
C GLU A 92 -4.60 2.86 8.38
N VAL A 93 -4.85 1.69 7.78
CA VAL A 93 -5.60 1.58 6.51
C VAL A 93 -7.03 2.09 6.65
N SER A 94 -7.70 1.78 7.78
CA SER A 94 -9.08 2.21 8.05
C SER A 94 -9.20 3.72 8.28
N ASP A 95 -8.17 4.37 8.77
CA ASP A 95 -8.15 5.81 9.04
C ASP A 95 -7.80 6.63 7.79
N ILE A 96 -7.41 5.99 6.66
CA ILE A 96 -7.13 6.69 5.40
C ILE A 96 -8.31 7.59 5.00
N ASN A 97 -8.05 8.89 4.88
CA ASN A 97 -9.00 9.92 4.49
C ASN A 97 -9.15 9.97 2.97
N THR A 98 -10.16 9.25 2.47
CA THR A 98 -10.37 9.09 1.03
C THR A 98 -10.75 10.39 0.32
N VAL A 99 -11.29 11.38 1.02
CA VAL A 99 -11.54 12.72 0.47
C VAL A 99 -10.23 13.45 0.19
N TYR A 100 -9.27 13.35 1.12
CA TYR A 100 -7.96 13.98 0.97
C TYR A 100 -7.16 13.32 -0.16
N VAL A 101 -7.22 11.99 -0.27
CA VAL A 101 -6.62 11.24 -1.39
C VAL A 101 -7.24 11.68 -2.73
N LYS A 102 -8.57 11.77 -2.84
CA LYS A 102 -9.25 12.24 -4.07
C LYS A 102 -8.81 13.64 -4.48
N ASN A 103 -8.75 14.57 -3.53
CA ASN A 103 -8.34 15.95 -3.78
C ASN A 103 -6.86 16.06 -4.16
N ALA A 104 -5.99 15.22 -3.58
CA ALA A 104 -4.59 15.16 -3.98
C ALA A 104 -4.43 14.72 -5.44
N ILE A 105 -5.17 13.69 -5.86
CA ILE A 105 -5.19 13.24 -7.25
C ILE A 105 -5.69 14.34 -8.19
N GLU A 106 -6.73 15.08 -7.80
CA GLU A 106 -7.23 16.21 -8.59
C GLU A 106 -6.15 17.26 -8.79
N ASN A 107 -5.51 17.71 -7.71
CA ASN A 107 -4.43 18.71 -7.75
C ASN A 107 -3.25 18.25 -8.63
N ILE A 108 -2.81 16.99 -8.48
CA ILE A 108 -1.75 16.41 -9.30
C ILE A 108 -2.16 16.39 -10.78
N SER A 109 -3.41 16.03 -11.06
CA SER A 109 -3.92 15.97 -12.43
C SER A 109 -4.00 17.35 -13.08
N GLU A 110 -4.41 18.38 -12.34
CA GLU A 110 -4.49 19.76 -12.83
C GLU A 110 -3.10 20.30 -13.19
N ASP A 111 -2.08 20.02 -12.37
CA ASP A 111 -0.71 20.44 -12.63
C ASP A 111 -0.09 19.74 -13.84
N ILE A 112 -0.34 18.44 -14.04
CA ILE A 112 0.09 17.69 -15.23
C ILE A 112 -0.66 18.17 -16.48
N SER A 113 -1.96 18.45 -16.35
CA SER A 113 -2.83 18.85 -17.47
C SER A 113 -2.44 20.17 -18.14
N LYS A 114 -1.60 21.00 -17.52
CA LYS A 114 -1.06 22.21 -18.16
C LYS A 114 -0.24 21.89 -19.43
N GLY A 115 0.27 20.66 -19.59
CA GLY A 115 0.93 20.16 -20.81
C GLY A 115 0.14 19.16 -21.66
N GLU A 116 -0.82 18.41 -21.08
CA GLU A 116 -1.53 17.29 -21.75
C GLU A 116 -3.08 17.37 -21.66
N LYS A 117 -3.65 18.58 -21.48
CA LYS A 117 -5.06 18.86 -21.11
C LYS A 117 -6.17 18.16 -21.92
N ASN A 118 -5.85 17.63 -23.09
CA ASN A 118 -6.80 17.00 -24.01
C ASN A 118 -6.61 15.49 -24.18
N ASP A 119 -5.70 14.84 -23.45
CA ASP A 119 -5.60 13.37 -23.49
C ASP A 119 -6.77 12.71 -22.74
N ASN A 120 -7.73 12.19 -23.51
CA ASN A 120 -8.88 11.45 -23.00
C ASN A 120 -8.48 10.19 -22.23
N LYS A 121 -7.33 9.56 -22.55
CA LYS A 121 -6.82 8.39 -21.84
C LYS A 121 -6.36 8.77 -20.44
N PHE A 122 -5.66 9.90 -20.30
CA PHE A 122 -5.23 10.43 -19.01
C PHE A 122 -6.44 10.78 -18.12
N LYS A 123 -7.41 11.53 -18.65
CA LYS A 123 -8.65 11.88 -17.92
C LYS A 123 -9.42 10.64 -17.44
N LYS A 124 -9.53 9.62 -18.29
CA LYS A 124 -10.20 8.36 -17.93
C LYS A 124 -9.46 7.63 -16.80
N LYS A 125 -8.13 7.58 -16.83
CA LYS A 125 -7.32 6.98 -15.75
C LYS A 125 -7.54 7.70 -14.42
N ILE A 126 -7.41 9.02 -14.40
CA ILE A 126 -7.62 9.83 -13.18
C ILE A 126 -9.01 9.61 -12.59
N LYS A 127 -10.05 9.57 -13.45
CA LYS A 127 -11.42 9.27 -13.01
C LYS A 127 -11.50 7.88 -12.35
N LEU A 128 -10.98 6.85 -13.01
CA LEU A 128 -10.97 5.48 -12.49
C LEU A 128 -10.22 5.37 -11.17
N SER A 129 -9.02 5.96 -11.05
CA SER A 129 -8.24 5.93 -9.80
C SER A 129 -9.04 6.55 -8.65
N LYS A 130 -9.76 7.67 -8.87
CA LYS A 130 -10.62 8.31 -7.84
C LYS A 130 -11.82 7.45 -7.45
N GLU A 131 -12.44 6.77 -8.40
CA GLU A 131 -13.59 5.88 -8.17
C GLU A 131 -13.17 4.64 -7.36
N ASN A 132 -11.94 4.15 -7.56
CA ASN A 132 -11.44 2.93 -6.93
C ASN A 132 -10.93 3.10 -5.50
N ILE A 133 -10.64 4.31 -5.00
CA ILE A 133 -10.02 4.53 -3.66
C ILE A 133 -10.74 3.78 -2.54
N ASN A 134 -12.07 3.88 -2.46
CA ASN A 134 -12.83 3.21 -1.41
C ASN A 134 -12.76 1.68 -1.55
N LYS A 135 -12.86 1.16 -2.78
CA LYS A 135 -12.73 -0.27 -3.06
C LYS A 135 -11.34 -0.79 -2.72
N ASN A 136 -10.30 -0.02 -3.01
CA ASN A 136 -8.91 -0.37 -2.73
C ASN A 136 -8.67 -0.41 -1.21
N LYS A 137 -9.20 0.57 -0.47
CA LYS A 137 -9.15 0.60 0.99
C LYS A 137 -9.81 -0.64 1.61
N GLU A 138 -11.00 -1.02 1.17
CA GLU A 138 -11.65 -2.25 1.65
C GLU A 138 -10.91 -3.51 1.22
N THR A 139 -10.34 -3.55 0.02
CA THR A 139 -9.51 -4.68 -0.43
C THR A 139 -8.30 -4.87 0.48
N MET A 140 -7.58 -3.79 0.79
CA MET A 140 -6.45 -3.82 1.73
C MET A 140 -6.86 -4.28 3.13
N LYS A 141 -8.00 -3.81 3.65
CA LYS A 141 -8.54 -4.27 4.94
C LYS A 141 -8.81 -5.77 4.94
N ASN A 142 -9.42 -6.28 3.87
CA ASN A 142 -9.71 -7.72 3.75
C ASN A 142 -8.43 -8.56 3.70
N MET A 143 -7.41 -8.09 2.98
CA MET A 143 -6.10 -8.73 2.94
C MET A 143 -5.46 -8.83 4.33
N LEU A 144 -5.50 -7.74 5.11
CA LEU A 144 -5.00 -7.73 6.49
C LEU A 144 -5.83 -8.64 7.41
N THR A 145 -7.15 -8.73 7.23
CA THR A 145 -7.99 -9.67 7.98
C THR A 145 -7.61 -11.12 7.68
N SER A 146 -7.36 -11.46 6.41
CA SER A 146 -6.90 -12.82 6.07
C SER A 146 -5.53 -13.16 6.68
N ILE A 147 -4.64 -12.17 6.80
CA ILE A 147 -3.37 -12.31 7.55
C ILE A 147 -3.65 -12.55 9.04
N GLU A 148 -4.61 -11.84 9.63
CA GLU A 148 -5.00 -11.99 11.03
C GLU A 148 -5.52 -13.40 11.32
N ASP A 149 -6.39 -13.90 10.43
CA ASP A 149 -6.97 -15.23 10.55
C ASP A 149 -5.91 -16.34 10.44
N ALA A 150 -4.89 -16.14 9.59
CA ALA A 150 -3.73 -17.02 9.52
C ALA A 150 -2.91 -17.02 10.82
N LEU A 151 -2.67 -15.85 11.43
CA LEU A 151 -1.96 -15.77 12.70
C LEU A 151 -2.72 -16.49 13.81
N LYS A 152 -4.05 -16.35 13.86
CA LYS A 152 -4.91 -16.97 14.88
C LYS A 152 -4.84 -18.50 14.91
N LEU A 153 -4.40 -19.15 13.84
CA LEU A 153 -4.20 -20.60 13.81
C LEU A 153 -3.23 -21.07 14.90
N GLY A 154 -2.22 -20.27 15.24
CA GLY A 154 -1.22 -20.63 16.27
C GLY A 154 -1.63 -20.37 17.71
N LEU A 155 -2.86 -19.92 17.96
CA LEU A 155 -3.33 -19.62 19.33
C LEU A 155 -3.47 -20.86 20.22
N ASP A 156 -3.49 -22.06 19.63
CA ASP A 156 -3.46 -23.33 20.37
C ASP A 156 -2.06 -23.74 20.84
N GLY A 157 -1.03 -22.95 20.48
CA GLY A 157 0.36 -23.15 20.86
C GLY A 157 1.25 -23.77 19.79
N SER A 158 0.73 -24.04 18.58
CA SER A 158 1.56 -24.53 17.48
C SER A 158 0.95 -24.24 16.11
N TYR A 159 1.73 -24.32 15.03
CA TYR A 159 1.19 -24.40 13.68
C TYR A 159 1.34 -25.82 13.15
N SER A 160 0.22 -26.48 12.84
CA SER A 160 0.23 -27.80 12.21
C SER A 160 0.65 -27.72 10.74
N GLU A 161 0.98 -28.87 10.13
CA GLU A 161 1.26 -28.92 8.69
C GLU A 161 0.06 -28.43 7.84
N GLU A 162 -1.17 -28.68 8.30
CA GLU A 162 -2.38 -28.19 7.65
C GLU A 162 -2.48 -26.65 7.72
N ASP A 163 -2.13 -26.07 8.86
CA ASP A 163 -2.13 -24.61 9.05
C ASP A 163 -1.06 -23.95 8.18
N LEU A 164 0.14 -24.54 8.16
CA LEU A 164 1.23 -24.06 7.30
C LEU A 164 0.86 -24.12 5.81
N ALA A 165 0.11 -25.15 5.38
CA ALA A 165 -0.42 -25.23 4.02
C ALA A 165 -1.43 -24.10 3.73
N LYS A 166 -2.38 -23.85 4.65
CA LYS A 166 -3.34 -22.73 4.53
C LYS A 166 -2.64 -21.37 4.45
N ILE A 167 -1.58 -21.19 5.24
CA ILE A 167 -0.79 -19.95 5.28
C ILE A 167 -0.02 -19.75 3.95
N LYS A 168 0.50 -20.83 3.38
CA LYS A 168 1.12 -20.77 2.05
C LYS A 168 0.12 -20.40 0.96
N ASP A 169 -1.08 -20.95 1.00
CA ASP A 169 -2.15 -20.58 0.05
C ASP A 169 -2.59 -19.13 0.23
N LEU A 170 -2.62 -18.64 1.47
CA LEU A 170 -2.84 -17.22 1.76
C LEU A 170 -1.82 -16.33 1.03
N GLN A 171 -0.53 -16.65 1.08
CA GLN A 171 0.51 -15.87 0.37
C GLN A 171 0.19 -15.71 -1.12
N ILE A 172 -0.15 -16.82 -1.78
CA ILE A 172 -0.49 -16.84 -3.21
C ILE A 172 -1.72 -15.96 -3.47
N ASN A 173 -2.75 -16.09 -2.63
CA ASN A 173 -3.99 -15.33 -2.76
C ASN A 173 -3.81 -13.82 -2.52
N LEU A 174 -2.92 -13.43 -1.59
CA LEU A 174 -2.58 -12.03 -1.35
C LEU A 174 -1.89 -11.41 -2.56
N ILE A 175 -0.89 -12.10 -3.13
CA ILE A 175 -0.19 -11.63 -4.34
C ILE A 175 -1.17 -11.49 -5.50
N LYS A 176 -2.02 -12.51 -5.73
CA LYS A 176 -3.04 -12.48 -6.78
C LYS A 176 -4.02 -11.32 -6.57
N THR A 177 -4.50 -11.12 -5.34
CA THR A 177 -5.42 -10.04 -5.01
C THR A 177 -4.78 -8.68 -5.23
N TYR A 178 -3.52 -8.48 -4.84
CA TYR A 178 -2.78 -7.26 -5.10
C TYR A 178 -2.69 -7.00 -6.61
N ASP A 179 -2.24 -7.97 -7.39
CA ASP A 179 -2.08 -7.83 -8.84
C ASP A 179 -3.40 -7.48 -9.53
N GLU A 180 -4.46 -8.27 -9.29
CA GLU A 180 -5.74 -8.15 -10.00
C GLU A 180 -6.61 -6.98 -9.49
N LYS A 181 -6.54 -6.67 -8.20
CA LYS A 181 -7.49 -5.73 -7.57
C LYS A 181 -6.88 -4.41 -7.17
N LEU A 182 -5.56 -4.32 -6.93
CA LEU A 182 -4.92 -3.09 -6.48
C LEU A 182 -3.96 -2.51 -7.52
N ARG A 183 -3.02 -3.30 -8.05
CA ARG A 183 -2.04 -2.84 -9.03
C ARG A 183 -2.71 -2.44 -10.34
N ASP A 184 -3.55 -3.31 -10.89
CA ASP A 184 -4.15 -3.10 -12.21
C ASP A 184 -5.31 -2.08 -12.19
N ASN A 185 -5.81 -1.72 -11.00
CA ASN A 185 -6.92 -0.77 -10.79
C ASN A 185 -6.46 0.64 -10.34
N ASN A 186 -5.15 0.90 -10.22
CA ASN A 186 -4.59 2.22 -9.92
C ASN A 186 -3.78 2.77 -11.09
#